data_AF-A0A1R4F042-F1
#
_entry.id   AF-A0A1R4F042-F1
#
_cell.length_a   1.000
_cell.length_b   1.000
_cell.length_c   1.000
_cell.angle_alpha   90.00
_cell.angle_beta   90.00
_cell.angle_gamma   90.00
#
_symmetry.space_group_name_H-M   'P 1'
#
loop_
_entity.id
_entity.type
_entity.pdbx_description
1 polymer ?
#
loop_
_entity_poly.entity_id
_entity_poly.type
_entity_poly.pdbx_seq_one_letter_code
_entity_poly.pdbx_strand_id
1 'polypeptide(L)'
;MAAEPRAKLSRRGLAWALEGIVIAHLTVARVAEGLGVAWNTANDAVLAQGTRVLIEDPNRFDGVRVLGVDEHVWRLQASLQGVARRSPSGMA
;
A
#
# COMPACT_ATOMS: atom_id res chain seq x y z
N MET A 1 1.14 -7.17 -23.36
CA MET A 1 2.58 -7.42 -23.12
C MET A 1 2.77 -7.48 -21.62
N ALA A 2 2.91 -8.68 -21.06
CA ALA A 2 3.19 -8.87 -19.63
C ALA A 2 4.70 -8.78 -19.41
N ALA A 3 5.13 -8.20 -18.30
CA ALA A 3 6.55 -8.08 -17.98
C ALA A 3 7.13 -9.44 -17.58
N GLU A 4 8.40 -9.69 -17.93
CA GLU A 4 9.15 -10.90 -17.57
C GLU A 4 9.14 -11.14 -16.05
N PRO A 5 9.22 -12.40 -15.57
CA PRO A 5 9.33 -12.69 -14.15
C PRO A 5 10.52 -11.93 -13.52
N ARG A 6 10.26 -11.17 -12.44
CA ARG A 6 11.23 -10.26 -11.75
C ARG A 6 11.59 -8.97 -12.52
N ALA A 7 10.93 -8.66 -13.64
CA ALA A 7 11.06 -7.36 -14.26
C ALA A 7 10.58 -6.26 -13.31
N LYS A 8 11.32 -5.16 -13.25
CA LYS A 8 10.96 -4.00 -12.45
C LYS A 8 9.64 -3.41 -12.96
N LEU A 9 8.69 -3.16 -12.07
CA LEU A 9 7.46 -2.46 -12.41
C LEU A 9 7.81 -1.09 -13.01
N SER A 10 7.24 -0.81 -14.18
CA SER A 10 7.47 0.47 -14.84
C SER A 10 6.82 1.61 -14.05
N ARG A 11 7.38 2.82 -14.13
CA ARG A 11 6.78 4.02 -13.52
C ARG A 11 5.33 4.24 -13.96
N ARG A 12 5.03 3.94 -15.23
CA ARG A 12 3.67 4.04 -15.79
C ARG A 12 2.71 3.01 -15.18
N GLY A 13 3.18 1.77 -14.99
CA GLY A 13 2.40 0.73 -14.31
C GLY A 13 2.11 1.08 -12.85
N LEU A 14 3.09 1.68 -12.15
CA LEU A 14 2.91 2.17 -10.78
C LEU A 14 1.92 3.34 -10.70
N ALA A 15 2.00 4.29 -11.64
CA ALA A 15 1.05 5.39 -11.71
C ALA A 15 -0.38 4.89 -11.94
N TRP A 16 -0.57 3.99 -12.91
CA TRP A 16 -1.86 3.34 -13.17
C TRP A 16 -2.40 2.59 -11.96
N ALA A 17 -1.54 1.84 -11.25
CA ALA A 17 -1.92 1.10 -10.05
C ALA A 17 -2.35 2.02 -8.89
N LEU A 18 -1.61 3.10 -8.66
CA LEU A 18 -1.93 4.07 -7.61
C LEU A 18 -3.25 4.79 -7.91
N GLU A 19 -3.44 5.26 -9.14
CA GLU A 19 -4.71 5.86 -9.59
C GLU A 19 -5.88 4.87 -9.45
N GLY A 20 -5.66 3.62 -9.85
CA GLY A 20 -6.64 2.54 -9.71
C GLY A 20 -7.13 2.34 -8.29
N ILE A 21 -6.23 2.42 -7.30
CA ILE A 21 -6.61 2.27 -5.88
C ILE A 21 -7.26 3.53 -5.32
N VAL A 22 -6.67 4.71 -5.59
CA VAL A 22 -7.09 5.96 -4.94
C VAL A 22 -8.38 6.53 -5.56
N ILE A 23 -8.49 6.49 -6.89
CA ILE A 23 -9.59 7.12 -7.63
C ILE A 23 -10.64 6.09 -8.04
N ALA A 24 -10.21 4.97 -8.61
CA ALA A 24 -11.12 3.95 -9.13
C ALA A 24 -11.52 2.89 -8.08
N HIS A 25 -11.02 3.00 -6.85
CA HIS A 25 -11.29 2.08 -5.74
C HIS A 25 -11.09 0.59 -6.07
N LEU A 26 -10.11 0.29 -6.92
CA LEU A 26 -9.72 -1.08 -7.22
C LEU A 26 -9.11 -1.73 -5.97
N THR A 27 -9.33 -3.03 -5.82
CA THR A 27 -8.62 -3.82 -4.82
C THR A 27 -7.18 -4.07 -5.25
N VAL A 28 -6.29 -4.28 -4.28
CA VAL A 28 -4.89 -4.69 -4.54
C VAL A 28 -4.83 -5.99 -5.36
N ALA A 29 -5.78 -6.91 -5.17
CA ALA A 29 -5.86 -8.13 -5.97
C ALA A 29 -6.12 -7.83 -7.45
N ARG A 30 -6.99 -6.85 -7.75
CA ARG A 30 -7.28 -6.46 -9.13
C ARG A 30 -6.09 -5.76 -9.79
N VAL A 31 -5.34 -4.97 -9.03
CA VAL A 31 -4.07 -4.38 -9.48
C VAL A 31 -3.03 -5.45 -9.78
N ALA A 32 -2.87 -6.44 -8.88
CA ALA A 32 -1.93 -7.54 -9.05
C ALA A 32 -2.23 -8.35 -10.32
N GLU A 33 -3.50 -8.65 -10.56
CA GLU A 33 -3.96 -9.30 -11.79
C GLU A 33 -3.66 -8.45 -13.04
N GLY A 34 -4.00 -7.16 -13.02
CA GLY A 34 -3.77 -6.24 -14.14
C GLY A 34 -2.29 -6.03 -14.47
N LEU A 35 -1.40 -6.16 -13.48
CA LEU A 35 0.06 -6.06 -13.66
C LEU A 35 0.74 -7.42 -13.88
N GLY A 36 0.03 -8.54 -13.70
CA GLY A 36 0.60 -9.88 -13.81
C GLY A 36 1.64 -10.20 -12.72
N VAL A 37 1.43 -9.73 -11.50
CA VAL A 37 2.36 -9.93 -10.36
C VAL A 37 1.67 -10.55 -9.15
N ALA A 38 2.46 -11.06 -8.20
CA ALA A 38 1.94 -11.53 -6.93
C ALA A 38 1.30 -10.38 -6.13
N TRP A 39 0.27 -10.69 -5.34
CA TRP A 39 -0.44 -9.71 -4.50
C TRP A 39 0.51 -8.90 -3.61
N ASN A 40 1.44 -9.58 -2.91
CA ASN A 40 2.39 -8.92 -2.01
C ASN A 40 3.27 -7.91 -2.78
N THR A 41 3.72 -8.29 -3.98
CA THR A 41 4.52 -7.40 -4.84
C THR A 41 3.74 -6.17 -5.27
N ALA A 42 2.46 -6.32 -5.63
CA ALA A 42 1.60 -5.18 -5.96
C ALA A 42 1.35 -4.29 -4.73
N ASN A 43 1.06 -4.89 -3.58
CA ASN A 43 0.81 -4.17 -2.33
C ASN A 43 2.01 -3.31 -1.93
N ASP A 44 3.21 -3.91 -1.87
CA ASP A 44 4.43 -3.22 -1.45
C ASP A 44 4.80 -2.11 -2.43
N ALA A 45 4.64 -2.36 -3.73
CA ALA A 45 4.94 -1.38 -4.76
C ALA A 45 3.98 -0.19 -4.74
N VAL A 46 2.68 -0.43 -4.51
CA VAL A 46 1.68 0.64 -4.38
C VAL A 46 1.93 1.44 -3.11
N LEU A 47 2.19 0.80 -1.97
CA LEU A 47 2.48 1.50 -0.72
C LEU A 47 3.71 2.40 -0.88
N ALA A 48 4.80 1.88 -1.43
CA ALA A 48 6.01 2.67 -1.68
C ALA A 48 5.77 3.83 -2.66
N GLN A 49 4.94 3.63 -3.69
CA GLN A 49 4.59 4.69 -4.64
C GLN A 49 3.70 5.76 -4.00
N GLY A 50 2.68 5.34 -3.24
CA GLY A 50 1.75 6.22 -2.53
C GLY A 50 2.47 7.07 -1.50
N THR A 51 3.36 6.47 -0.71
CA THR A 51 4.23 7.20 0.22
C THR A 51 5.02 8.29 -0.51
N ARG A 52 5.71 7.94 -1.60
CA ARG A 52 6.53 8.91 -2.35
C ARG A 52 5.74 10.06 -2.96
N VAL A 53 4.57 9.78 -3.52
CA VAL A 53 3.82 10.77 -4.32
C VAL A 53 2.81 11.55 -3.49
N LEU A 54 2.22 10.93 -2.47
CA LEU A 54 1.10 11.51 -1.72
C LEU A 54 1.50 11.92 -0.30
N ILE A 55 2.57 11.34 0.27
CA ILE A 55 2.90 11.48 1.69
C ILE A 55 4.21 12.22 1.96
N GLU A 56 5.29 11.88 1.24
CA GLU A 56 6.65 12.29 1.58
C GLU A 56 6.95 13.78 1.38
N ASP A 57 6.12 14.53 0.63
CA ASP A 57 6.30 15.96 0.48
C ASP A 57 5.83 16.70 1.75
N PRO A 58 6.75 17.31 2.53
CA PRO A 58 6.39 18.03 3.75
C PRO A 58 5.57 19.30 3.46
N ASN A 59 5.67 19.84 2.24
CA ASN A 59 5.01 21.06 1.81
C ASN A 59 3.68 20.77 1.06
N ARG A 60 3.19 19.54 1.09
CA ARG A 60 1.97 19.09 0.36
C ARG A 60 0.68 19.83 0.75
N PHE A 61 0.71 20.64 1.80
CA PHE A 61 -0.40 21.46 2.26
C PHE A 61 -0.11 22.97 2.19
N ASP A 62 0.96 23.40 1.53
CA ASP A 62 1.28 24.82 1.38
C ASP A 62 0.11 25.58 0.75
N GLY A 63 -0.31 26.68 1.39
CA GLY A 63 -1.45 27.49 0.97
C GLY A 63 -2.83 26.92 1.33
N VAL A 64 -2.92 25.71 1.91
CA VAL A 64 -4.19 25.17 2.44
C VAL A 64 -4.55 25.91 3.73
N ARG A 65 -5.70 26.60 3.74
CA ARG A 65 -6.16 27.37 4.91
C ARG A 65 -7.05 26.57 5.88
N VAL A 66 -7.68 25.50 5.40
CA VAL A 66 -8.61 24.66 6.17
C VAL A 66 -8.44 23.21 5.74
N LEU A 67 -8.31 22.29 6.69
CA LEU A 67 -8.32 20.85 6.46
C LEU A 67 -9.67 20.29 6.93
N GLY A 68 -10.35 19.57 6.04
CA GLY A 68 -11.49 18.74 6.41
C GLY A 68 -11.01 17.40 6.98
N VAL A 69 -11.67 16.91 8.02
CA VAL A 69 -11.44 15.57 8.57
C VAL A 69 -12.63 14.70 8.22
N ASP A 70 -12.35 13.48 7.78
CA ASP A 70 -13.37 12.47 7.50
C ASP A 70 -13.60 11.60 8.75
N GLU A 71 -14.87 11.21 9.00
CA GLU A 71 -15.28 10.47 10.20
C GLU A 71 -15.40 8.96 9.99
N HIS A 72 -14.97 8.45 8.84
CA HIS A 72 -15.21 7.07 8.46
C HIS A 72 -14.45 6.05 9.34
N VAL A 73 -15.18 5.01 9.78
CA VAL A 73 -14.66 3.93 10.63
C VAL A 73 -14.37 2.69 9.81
N TRP A 74 -13.09 2.30 9.71
CA TRP A 74 -12.69 1.04 9.09
C TRP A 74 -12.61 -0.10 10.09
N ARG A 75 -13.21 -1.24 9.72
CA ARG A 75 -12.98 -2.50 10.43
C ARG A 75 -11.66 -3.10 9.99
N LEU A 76 -10.61 -2.90 10.78
CA LEU A 76 -9.34 -3.60 10.60
C LEU A 76 -9.46 -5.01 11.20
N GLN A 77 -9.15 -6.04 10.41
CA GLN A 77 -8.96 -7.38 10.96
C GLN A 77 -7.53 -7.49 11.50
N ALA A 78 -7.37 -7.30 12.81
CA ALA A 78 -6.12 -7.65 13.49
C ALA A 78 -6.03 -9.18 13.59
N SER A 79 -5.15 -9.81 12.82
CA SER A 79 -4.80 -11.22 13.03
C SER A 79 -3.89 -11.32 14.26
N LEU A 80 -4.37 -11.93 15.34
CA LEU A 80 -3.62 -12.13 16.59
C LEU A 80 -2.51 -13.20 16.50
N GLN A 81 -2.14 -13.65 15.29
CA GLN A 81 -1.24 -14.80 15.12
C GLN A 81 0.24 -14.51 15.43
N GLY A 82 0.59 -13.31 15.90
CA GLY A 82 1.98 -12.91 16.20
C GLY A 82 2.34 -12.72 17.68
N VAL A 83 1.39 -12.77 18.63
CA VAL A 83 1.65 -12.42 20.05
C VAL A 83 1.82 -13.65 20.97
N ALA A 84 1.54 -14.86 20.49
CA ALA A 84 1.65 -16.07 21.31
C ALA A 84 2.90 -16.88 20.98
N ARG A 85 3.98 -16.66 21.74
CA ARG A 85 5.10 -17.57 22.13
C ARG A 85 6.45 -16.84 22.17
N ARG A 86 6.65 -16.02 23.19
CA ARG A 86 7.95 -15.96 23.88
C ARG A 86 7.72 -16.39 25.33
N SER A 87 7.98 -17.67 25.60
CA SER A 87 8.06 -18.18 26.97
C SER A 87 9.31 -17.60 27.63
N PRO A 88 9.23 -17.01 28.84
CA PRO A 88 10.41 -16.75 29.64
C PRO A 88 10.79 -18.06 30.33
N SER A 89 11.73 -18.80 29.75
CA SER A 89 12.35 -19.94 30.42
C SER A 89 13.82 -19.95 30.03
N GLY A 90 14.64 -19.40 30.91
CA GLY A 90 16.07 -19.24 30.69
C GLY A 90 16.73 -18.29 31.68
N MET A 91 16.45 -18.45 32.97
CA MET A 91 17.37 -18.00 34.01
C MET A 91 17.38 -19.07 35.10
N ALA A 92 18.34 -19.98 34.94
CA ALA A 92 18.90 -20.84 35.96
C ALA A 92 20.41 -20.66 35.87
#